data_AF-A0A816T8S5-F1
#
_entry.id   AF-A0A816T8S5-F1
#
_cell.length_a   1.000
_cell.length_b   1.000
_cell.length_c   1.000
_cell.angle_alpha   90.00
_cell.angle_beta   90.00
_cell.angle_gamma   90.00
#
_symmetry.space_group_name_H-M   'P 1'
#
loop_
_entity.id
_entity.type
_entity.pdbx_description
1 polymer ?
#
loop_
_entity_poly.entity_id
_entity_poly.type
_entity_poly.pdbx_seq_one_letter_code
_entity_poly.pdbx_strand_id
1 'polypeptide(L)'
;MNIHVHKQLSKLPSIFIKNAGIVTAGNASGICDGATAIIISNEGALKKYNLKPLARLVGYHKQLSDIDLFDINEAFAPQFLVCQKVLILPNEKRNLNGGAIALGHPCAASGARITANRVYELRCRQGKYAIGVACIRGWSRHCFVIGTNLNI
;
A
#
# COMPACT_ATOMS: atom_id res chain seq x y z
N MET A 1 -0.71 5.50 20.11
CA MET A 1 0.50 6.26 19.71
C MET A 1 1.06 6.91 20.96
N ASN A 2 2.36 6.78 21.22
CA ASN A 2 2.98 7.25 22.46
C ASN A 2 2.99 8.79 22.47
N ILE A 3 2.53 9.44 23.54
CA ILE A 3 2.37 10.92 23.64
C ILE A 3 3.68 11.66 23.30
N HIS A 4 4.82 11.04 23.58
CA HIS A 4 6.14 11.57 23.29
C HIS A 4 6.41 11.77 21.78
N VAL A 5 6.05 10.79 20.95
CA VAL A 5 6.29 10.84 19.49
C VAL A 5 5.41 11.90 18.83
N HIS A 6 4.15 12.02 19.27
CA HIS A 6 3.27 13.06 18.76
C HIS A 6 3.82 14.47 19.02
N LYS A 7 4.34 14.71 20.24
CA LYS A 7 4.96 15.99 20.63
C LYS A 7 6.23 16.31 19.85
N GLN A 8 6.95 15.30 19.35
CA GLN A 8 8.12 15.51 18.50
C GLN A 8 7.69 15.87 17.06
N LEU A 9 6.76 15.11 16.49
CA LEU A 9 6.26 15.36 15.14
C LEU A 9 5.58 16.73 14.99
N SER A 10 4.87 17.20 16.02
CA SER A 10 4.20 18.50 16.00
C SER A 10 5.14 19.70 15.99
N LYS A 11 6.42 19.51 16.33
CA LYS A 11 7.44 20.57 16.34
C LYS A 11 8.15 20.74 14.99
N LEU A 12 7.93 19.82 14.04
CA LEU A 12 8.61 19.84 12.76
C LEU A 12 8.07 20.98 11.88
N PRO A 13 8.94 21.75 11.21
CA PRO A 13 8.51 22.79 10.29
C PRO A 13 7.90 22.19 9.03
N SER A 14 7.03 22.97 8.39
CA SER A 14 6.53 22.66 7.04
C SER A 14 7.65 22.74 6.00
N ILE A 15 7.68 21.80 5.07
CA ILE A 15 8.76 21.67 4.08
C ILE A 15 8.41 22.20 2.69
N PHE A 16 7.12 22.34 2.34
CA PHE A 16 6.70 22.80 1.00
C PHE A 16 6.14 24.22 1.00
N ILE A 17 5.38 24.60 2.02
CA ILE A 17 4.79 25.93 2.15
C ILE A 17 5.24 26.52 3.49
N LYS A 18 6.12 27.52 3.43
CA LYS A 18 6.63 28.20 4.63
C LYS A 18 5.49 28.84 5.41
N ASN A 19 5.49 28.67 6.73
CA ASN A 19 4.57 29.29 7.68
C ASN A 19 3.06 29.02 7.50
N ALA A 20 2.64 28.25 6.49
CA ALA A 20 1.23 27.95 6.22
C ALA A 20 0.97 26.50 5.79
N GLY A 21 2.00 25.69 5.54
CA GLY A 21 1.84 24.29 5.14
C GLY A 21 1.64 23.33 6.30
N ILE A 22 1.01 22.19 5.99
CA ILE A 22 0.74 21.09 6.95
C ILE A 22 1.65 19.87 6.76
N VAL A 23 2.46 19.88 5.69
CA VAL A 23 3.33 18.76 5.33
C VAL A 23 4.72 19.02 5.90
N THR A 24 5.19 18.10 6.73
CA THR A 24 6.49 18.15 7.42
C THR A 24 7.30 16.92 7.04
N ALA A 25 8.60 16.91 7.36
CA ALA A 25 9.45 15.74 7.13
C ALA A 25 8.94 14.46 7.84
N GLY A 26 8.19 14.60 8.94
CA GLY A 26 7.68 13.46 9.71
C GLY A 26 6.33 12.91 9.22
N ASN A 27 5.68 13.57 8.26
CA ASN A 27 4.40 13.11 7.70
C ASN A 27 4.43 12.97 6.16
N ALA A 28 5.62 13.08 5.57
CA ALA A 28 5.90 12.82 4.16
C ALA A 28 6.73 11.55 4.03
N SER A 29 6.56 10.79 2.95
CA SER A 29 7.48 9.69 2.66
C SER A 29 8.85 10.25 2.28
N GLY A 30 9.91 9.71 2.89
CA GLY A 30 11.28 10.05 2.55
C GLY A 30 11.73 9.49 1.20
N ILE A 31 12.81 10.05 0.67
CA ILE A 31 13.60 9.42 -0.40
C ILE A 31 14.39 8.28 0.23
N CYS A 32 14.29 7.09 -0.32
CA CYS A 32 15.02 5.94 0.16
C CYS A 32 15.36 4.99 -0.99
N ASP A 33 16.38 4.18 -0.77
CA ASP A 33 16.77 3.10 -1.66
C ASP A 33 16.05 1.80 -1.30
N GLY A 34 15.70 1.02 -2.31
CA GLY A 34 15.05 -0.26 -2.10
C GLY A 34 14.70 -0.95 -3.40
N ALA A 35 14.68 -2.28 -3.36
CA ALA A 35 14.28 -3.13 -4.48
C ALA A 35 13.24 -4.14 -4.01
N THR A 36 12.36 -4.55 -4.91
CA THR A 36 11.41 -5.64 -4.64
C THR A 36 11.19 -6.43 -5.92
N ALA A 37 11.12 -7.75 -5.79
CA ALA A 37 10.89 -8.66 -6.91
C ALA A 37 9.61 -9.46 -6.67
N ILE A 38 8.85 -9.66 -7.75
CA ILE A 38 7.69 -10.56 -7.79
C ILE A 38 7.84 -11.41 -9.04
N ILE A 39 7.68 -12.72 -8.87
CA ILE A 39 7.63 -13.66 -9.99
C ILE A 39 6.17 -13.82 -10.39
N ILE A 40 5.87 -13.53 -11.65
CA ILE A 40 4.55 -13.73 -12.24
C ILE A 40 4.64 -14.90 -13.21
N SER A 41 3.65 -15.78 -13.17
CA SER A 41 3.58 -16.95 -14.03
C SER A 41 2.15 -17.23 -14.44
N ASN A 42 1.97 -17.92 -15.56
CA ASN A 42 0.67 -18.38 -16.03
C ASN A 42 0.37 -19.80 -15.53
N GLU A 43 -0.88 -20.24 -15.65
CA GLU A 43 -1.32 -21.56 -15.17
C GLU A 43 -0.57 -22.73 -15.84
N GLY A 44 -0.19 -22.60 -17.11
CA GLY A 44 0.55 -23.62 -17.85
C GLY A 44 1.95 -23.88 -17.27
N ALA A 45 2.68 -22.80 -16.94
CA ALA A 45 3.98 -22.89 -16.30
C ALA A 45 3.86 -23.42 -14.85
N LEU A 46 2.83 -23.01 -14.10
CA LEU A 46 2.57 -23.56 -12.77
C LEU A 46 2.39 -25.09 -12.81
N LYS A 47 1.62 -25.60 -13.78
CA LYS A 47 1.43 -27.06 -13.99
C LYS A 47 2.74 -27.74 -14.42
N LYS A 48 3.44 -27.20 -15.41
CA LYS A 48 4.69 -27.76 -15.96
C LYS A 48 5.78 -27.90 -14.90
N TYR A 49 5.90 -26.92 -14.01
CA TYR A 49 6.94 -26.89 -12.98
C TYR A 49 6.43 -27.30 -11.59
N ASN A 50 5.20 -27.80 -11.48
CA ASN A 50 4.56 -28.20 -10.22
C ASN A 50 4.64 -27.14 -9.12
N LEU A 51 4.36 -25.88 -9.47
CA LEU A 51 4.45 -24.74 -8.57
C LEU A 51 3.07 -24.37 -8.00
N LYS A 52 3.03 -24.04 -6.71
CA LYS A 52 1.84 -23.51 -6.05
C LYS A 52 1.94 -21.99 -5.97
N PRO A 53 1.03 -21.22 -6.60
CA PRO A 53 1.08 -19.77 -6.55
C PRO A 53 0.75 -19.26 -5.16
N LEU A 54 1.35 -18.12 -4.78
CA LEU A 54 1.07 -17.50 -3.49
C LEU A 54 -0.26 -16.74 -3.48
N ALA A 55 -0.58 -16.11 -4.62
CA ALA A 55 -1.80 -15.37 -4.88
C ALA A 55 -2.00 -15.25 -6.40
N ARG A 56 -3.16 -14.71 -6.80
CA ARG A 56 -3.54 -14.44 -8.19
C ARG A 56 -3.79 -12.96 -8.39
N LEU A 57 -3.33 -12.41 -9.52
CA LEU A 57 -3.77 -11.10 -10.00
C LEU A 57 -5.19 -11.24 -10.56
N VAL A 58 -6.16 -10.60 -9.92
CA VAL A 58 -7.59 -10.75 -10.21
C VAL A 58 -8.08 -9.67 -11.18
N GLY A 59 -7.46 -8.50 -11.14
CA GLY A 59 -7.80 -7.37 -12.00
C GLY A 59 -7.25 -6.06 -11.46
N TYR A 60 -7.82 -4.96 -11.95
CA TYR A 60 -7.41 -3.59 -11.58
C TYR A 60 -8.54 -2.78 -10.92
N HIS A 61 -9.72 -3.39 -10.77
CA HIS A 61 -10.90 -2.76 -10.15
C HIS A 61 -11.73 -3.83 -9.43
N LYS A 62 -12.42 -3.42 -8.36
CA LYS A 62 -13.41 -4.22 -7.63
C LYS A 62 -14.28 -3.33 -6.74
N GLN A 63 -15.43 -3.81 -6.32
CA GLN A 63 -16.26 -3.11 -5.36
C GLN A 63 -15.58 -3.06 -3.98
N LEU A 64 -15.67 -1.93 -3.30
CA LEU A 64 -15.10 -1.71 -1.96
C LEU A 64 -15.58 -2.76 -0.94
N SER A 65 -16.84 -3.19 -1.04
CA SER A 65 -17.45 -4.20 -0.16
C SER A 65 -16.75 -5.56 -0.23
N ASP A 66 -16.13 -5.89 -1.35
CA ASP A 66 -15.52 -7.20 -1.56
C ASP A 66 -14.04 -7.25 -1.13
N ILE A 67 -13.47 -6.12 -0.70
CA ILE A 67 -12.06 -6.01 -0.36
C ILE A 67 -11.86 -6.16 1.15
N ASP A 68 -11.00 -7.11 1.51
CA ASP A 68 -10.65 -7.39 2.89
C ASP A 68 -9.53 -6.48 3.40
N LEU A 69 -8.59 -6.13 2.52
CA LEU A 69 -7.41 -5.35 2.84
C LEU A 69 -7.11 -4.27 1.80
N PHE A 70 -6.80 -3.08 2.29
CA PHE A 70 -6.41 -1.91 1.52
C PHE A 70 -4.95 -1.56 1.80
N ASP A 71 -4.18 -1.29 0.76
CA ASP A 71 -2.89 -0.61 0.88
C ASP A 71 -2.88 0.60 -0.05
N ILE A 72 -2.85 1.79 0.52
CA ILE A 72 -2.73 3.03 -0.23
C ILE A 72 -1.33 3.56 0.02
N ASN A 73 -0.56 3.78 -1.04
CA ASN A 73 0.77 4.36 -0.93
C ASN A 73 0.71 5.72 -0.23
N GLU A 74 1.43 5.85 0.87
CA GLU A 74 1.45 7.06 1.72
C GLU A 74 2.53 8.02 1.23
N ALA A 75 2.29 8.73 0.12
CA ALA A 75 3.23 9.77 -0.31
C ALA A 75 3.28 10.92 0.73
N PHE A 76 2.10 11.30 1.23
CA PHE A 76 1.92 12.27 2.30
C PHE A 76 0.75 11.85 3.19
N ALA A 77 0.85 12.06 4.49
CA ALA A 77 -0.23 11.79 5.44
C ALA A 77 -1.55 12.50 5.06
N PRO A 78 -1.59 13.80 4.72
CA PRO A 78 -2.84 14.44 4.32
C PRO A 78 -3.47 13.81 3.06
N GLN A 79 -2.66 13.39 2.08
CA GLN A 79 -3.17 12.72 0.88
C GLN A 79 -3.84 11.39 1.24
N PHE A 80 -3.17 10.57 2.05
CA PHE A 80 -3.74 9.31 2.51
C PHE A 80 -5.01 9.51 3.35
N LEU A 81 -5.01 10.48 4.26
CA LEU A 81 -6.17 10.82 5.09
C LEU A 81 -7.38 11.27 4.25
N VAL A 82 -7.16 12.04 3.17
CA VAL A 82 -8.25 12.40 2.24
C VAL A 82 -8.81 11.15 1.57
N CYS A 83 -7.96 10.26 1.02
CA CYS A 83 -8.42 9.01 0.42
C CYS A 83 -9.20 8.15 1.42
N GLN A 84 -8.70 8.01 2.65
CA GLN A 84 -9.38 7.29 3.71
C GLN A 84 -10.77 7.87 4.00
N LYS A 85 -10.88 9.20 4.15
CA LYS A 85 -12.14 9.86 4.49
C LYS A 85 -13.16 9.79 3.36
N VAL A 86 -12.73 10.04 2.12
CA VAL A 86 -13.60 10.03 0.94
C VAL A 86 -14.11 8.62 0.64
N LEU A 87 -13.26 7.60 0.79
CA LEU A 87 -13.62 6.21 0.54
C LEU A 87 -14.19 5.49 1.78
N ILE A 88 -14.24 6.19 2.93
CA ILE A 88 -14.72 5.67 4.21
C ILE A 88 -14.03 4.35 4.57
N LEU A 89 -12.70 4.32 4.44
CA LEU A 89 -11.93 3.08 4.62
C LEU A 89 -11.80 2.73 6.10
N PRO A 90 -12.07 1.47 6.50
CA PRO A 90 -11.92 1.04 7.88
C PRO A 90 -10.45 1.04 8.30
N ASN A 91 -10.18 1.47 9.54
CA ASN A 91 -8.81 1.57 10.07
C ASN A 91 -8.15 0.20 10.22
N GLU A 92 -8.95 -0.81 10.56
CA GLU A 92 -8.57 -2.20 10.76
C GLU A 92 -8.34 -2.98 9.46
N LYS A 93 -8.57 -2.37 8.29
CA LYS A 93 -8.35 -2.98 6.98
C LYS A 93 -7.30 -2.28 6.13
N ARG A 94 -6.76 -1.12 6.56
CA ARG A 94 -5.87 -0.29 5.73
C ARG A 94 -4.46 -0.21 6.30
N ASN A 95 -3.46 -0.32 5.44
CA ASN A 95 -2.05 -0.05 5.75
C ASN A 95 -1.55 -0.72 7.06
N LEU A 96 -2.00 -1.95 7.33
CA LEU A 96 -1.83 -2.62 8.63
C LEU A 96 -0.37 -2.86 9.03
N ASN A 97 0.50 -3.00 8.03
CA ASN A 97 1.93 -3.27 8.22
C ASN A 97 2.78 -2.00 8.05
N GLY A 98 2.16 -0.82 8.18
CA GLY A 98 2.75 0.47 7.85
C GLY A 98 2.78 0.74 6.35
N GLY A 99 2.96 2.01 5.99
CA GLY A 99 3.08 2.47 4.61
C GLY A 99 4.37 3.26 4.36
N ALA A 100 4.39 4.00 3.26
CA ALA A 100 5.58 4.66 2.75
C ALA A 100 6.15 5.76 3.66
N ILE A 101 5.36 6.33 4.59
CA ILE A 101 5.88 7.30 5.57
C ILE A 101 6.82 6.61 6.56
N ALA A 102 6.50 5.37 6.96
CA ALA A 102 7.30 4.61 7.93
C ALA A 102 8.34 3.70 7.24
N LEU A 103 7.96 3.03 6.15
CA LEU A 103 8.79 2.05 5.45
C LEU A 103 9.68 2.67 4.36
N GLY A 104 9.39 3.90 3.94
CA GLY A 104 10.02 4.55 2.80
C GLY A 104 9.30 4.31 1.46
N HIS A 105 9.64 5.15 0.48
CA HIS A 105 9.10 5.12 -0.87
C HIS A 105 10.20 4.99 -1.93
N PRO A 106 10.81 3.81 -2.12
CA PRO A 106 11.70 3.60 -3.24
C PRO A 106 10.87 3.62 -4.53
N CYS A 107 11.16 4.58 -5.41
CA CYS A 107 10.42 4.77 -6.66
C CYS A 107 10.50 3.48 -7.50
N ALA A 108 9.41 3.14 -8.19
CA ALA A 108 9.22 1.88 -8.94
C ALA A 108 9.21 0.57 -8.12
N ALA A 109 9.92 0.47 -6.99
CA ALA A 109 9.90 -0.71 -6.12
C ALA A 109 8.69 -0.74 -5.18
N SER A 110 8.15 0.43 -4.82
CA SER A 110 7.03 0.53 -3.88
C SER A 110 5.81 -0.28 -4.29
N GLY A 111 5.43 -0.29 -5.58
CA GLY A 111 4.27 -1.07 -6.07
C GLY A 111 4.43 -2.57 -5.80
N ALA A 112 5.62 -3.11 -6.03
CA ALA A 112 5.91 -4.50 -5.75
C ALA A 112 5.97 -4.79 -4.24
N ARG A 113 6.49 -3.86 -3.42
CA ARG A 113 6.43 -3.94 -1.95
C ARG A 113 4.99 -3.98 -1.44
N ILE A 114 4.11 -3.11 -1.97
CA ILE A 114 2.68 -3.07 -1.64
C ILE A 114 2.07 -4.46 -1.90
N THR A 115 2.29 -4.98 -3.11
CA THR A 115 1.81 -6.29 -3.53
C THR A 115 2.27 -7.40 -2.59
N ALA A 116 3.57 -7.49 -2.32
CA ALA A 116 4.13 -8.52 -1.46
C ALA A 116 3.51 -8.47 -0.06
N ASN A 117 3.46 -7.29 0.57
CA ASN A 117 2.87 -7.11 1.88
C ASN A 117 1.39 -7.53 1.91
N ARG A 118 0.61 -7.24 0.86
CA ARG A 118 -0.80 -7.66 0.78
C ARG A 118 -0.97 -9.15 0.55
N VAL A 119 -0.12 -9.79 -0.26
CA VAL A 119 -0.14 -11.24 -0.43
C VAL A 119 0.09 -11.95 0.89
N TYR A 120 1.14 -11.57 1.64
CA TYR A 120 1.44 -12.21 2.92
C TYR A 120 0.37 -11.93 3.97
N GLU A 121 -0.13 -10.69 4.06
CA GLU A 121 -1.17 -10.33 5.03
C GLU A 121 -2.49 -11.08 4.76
N LEU A 122 -2.91 -11.19 3.49
CA LEU A 122 -4.09 -11.96 3.11
C LEU A 122 -3.94 -13.42 3.52
N ARG A 123 -2.78 -14.03 3.28
CA ARG A 123 -2.52 -15.43 3.66
C ARG A 123 -2.55 -15.61 5.17
N CYS A 124 -1.91 -14.73 5.93
CA CYS A 124 -1.93 -14.76 7.39
C CYS A 124 -3.35 -14.63 7.95
N ARG A 125 -4.19 -13.81 7.33
CA ARG A 125 -5.59 -13.60 7.75
C ARG A 125 -6.60 -14.55 7.10
N GLN A 126 -6.16 -15.42 6.20
CA GLN A 126 -7.02 -16.25 5.36
C GLN A 126 -8.07 -15.43 4.58
N GLY A 127 -7.72 -14.19 4.20
CA GLY A 127 -8.58 -13.30 3.42
C GLY A 127 -8.72 -13.72 1.96
N LYS A 128 -9.63 -13.07 1.25
CA LYS A 128 -9.96 -13.36 -0.14
C LYS A 128 -9.40 -12.34 -1.12
N TYR A 129 -9.59 -11.05 -0.86
CA TYR A 129 -9.15 -9.99 -1.77
C TYR A 129 -8.46 -8.83 -1.07
N ALA A 130 -7.36 -8.36 -1.66
CA ALA A 130 -6.68 -7.13 -1.27
C ALA A 130 -6.50 -6.22 -2.48
N ILE A 131 -6.54 -4.92 -2.21
CA ILE A 131 -6.29 -3.89 -3.21
C ILE A 131 -5.05 -3.08 -2.82
N GLY A 132 -4.16 -2.88 -3.79
CA GLY A 132 -3.03 -1.97 -3.67
C GLY A 132 -3.23 -0.79 -4.60
N VAL A 133 -3.06 0.43 -4.09
CA VAL A 133 -3.26 1.67 -4.85
C VAL A 133 -2.06 2.58 -4.67
N ALA A 134 -1.53 3.09 -5.77
CA ALA A 134 -0.47 4.09 -5.77
C ALA A 134 -0.87 5.32 -6.59
N CYS A 135 -0.68 6.50 -5.99
CA CYS A 135 -0.69 7.77 -6.70
C CYS A 135 0.61 7.88 -7.51
N ILE A 136 0.51 8.35 -8.75
CA ILE A 136 1.65 8.59 -9.64
C ILE A 136 1.77 10.10 -9.84
N ARG A 137 3.01 10.60 -9.87
CA ARG A 137 3.28 12.01 -10.23
C ARG A 137 2.64 12.30 -11.60
N GLY A 138 1.93 13.43 -11.74
CA GLY A 138 1.22 13.77 -12.98
C GLY A 138 -0.23 13.27 -13.05
N TRP A 139 -0.92 13.19 -11.91
CA TRP A 139 -2.37 12.92 -11.80
C TRP A 139 -2.85 11.52 -12.22
N SER A 140 -1.92 10.63 -12.55
CA SER A 140 -2.22 9.23 -12.83
C SER A 140 -2.39 8.41 -11.55
N ARG A 141 -3.16 7.33 -11.63
CA ARG A 141 -3.34 6.36 -10.54
C ARG A 141 -3.16 4.95 -11.08
N HIS A 142 -2.57 4.09 -10.26
CA HIS A 142 -2.54 2.66 -10.53
C HIS A 142 -3.13 1.90 -9.36
N CYS A 143 -3.93 0.89 -9.67
CA CYS A 143 -4.67 0.09 -8.70
C CYS A 143 -4.67 -1.36 -9.18
N PHE A 144 -4.36 -2.30 -8.32
CA PHE A 144 -4.40 -3.73 -8.63
C PHE A 144 -5.13 -4.49 -7.52
N VAL A 145 -5.77 -5.60 -7.91
CA VAL A 145 -6.52 -6.48 -7.02
C VAL A 145 -5.86 -7.85 -7.02
N ILE A 146 -5.49 -8.32 -5.84
CA ILE A 146 -4.89 -9.63 -5.63
C ILE A 146 -5.86 -10.46 -4.83
N GLY A 147 -5.97 -11.75 -5.17
CA GLY A 147 -6.74 -12.71 -4.40
C GLY A 147 -5.92 -13.92 -3.99
N THR A 148 -6.21 -14.42 -2.80
CA THR A 148 -5.66 -15.66 -2.25
C THR A 148 -6.78 -16.68 -2.06
N ASN A 149 -6.44 -17.96 -1.95
CA ASN A 149 -7.43 -19.04 -1.75
C ASN A 149 -8.52 -19.09 -2.84
N LEU A 150 -8.18 -18.64 -4.04
CA LEU A 150 -9.03 -18.77 -5.22
C LEU A 150 -8.77 -20.14 -5.84
N ASN A 151 -9.81 -20.83 -6.26
CA ASN A 151 -9.66 -22.07 -7.03
C ASN A 151 -8.87 -21.77 -8.32
N ILE A 152 -7.85 -22.59 -8.58
CA ILE A 152 -7.00 -22.56 -9.78
C ILE A 152 -7.11 -23.92 -10.44
#